data_AF-A0AAJ0H1M1-F1
#
_entry.id   AF-A0AAJ0H1M1-F1
#
_cell.length_a   1.000
_cell.length_b   1.000
_cell.length_c   1.000
_cell.angle_alpha   90.00
_cell.angle_beta   90.00
_cell.angle_gamma   90.00
#
_symmetry.space_group_name_H-M   'P 1'
#
loop_
_entity.id
_entity.type
_entity.pdbx_description
1 polymer ?
#
loop_
_entity_poly.entity_id
_entity_poly.type
_entity_poly.pdbx_seq_one_letter_code
_entity_poly.pdbx_strand_id
1 'polypeptide(L)'
;MGFDCGFDIYPRLDPAKETDKRAYREFLDEVINTYKDANDKEGGREDGKVLQLPEDPGGRLSSKLYITFMVGEWPRMPASPERCNYFLRFSSKVSGRLTQCAEPYIRGVHRIARRHFGSEDPTKRSGYYNWSEVYEADEKLKALASGQEQVGQSANGGEGQL
;
A
#
# COMPACT_ATOMS: atom_id res chain seq x y z
N MET A 1 2.77 15.16 -21.97
CA MET A 1 3.12 15.27 -20.53
C MET A 1 2.06 14.53 -19.74
N GLY A 2 2.45 13.73 -18.75
CA GLY A 2 1.51 13.06 -17.84
C GLY A 2 1.43 13.74 -16.48
N PHE A 3 0.44 13.39 -15.68
CA PHE A 3 0.26 13.91 -14.33
C PHE A 3 0.24 12.77 -13.31
N ASP A 4 0.60 13.05 -12.07
CA ASP A 4 0.53 12.06 -11.00
C ASP A 4 -0.92 11.96 -10.50
N CYS A 5 -1.51 10.78 -10.58
CA CYS A 5 -2.84 10.50 -10.06
C CYS A 5 -2.71 9.64 -8.81
N GLY A 6 -3.22 10.11 -7.68
CA GLY A 6 -3.09 9.38 -6.42
C GLY A 6 -3.65 10.15 -5.23
N PHE A 7 -3.48 9.56 -4.07
CA PHE A 7 -3.80 10.15 -2.77
C PHE A 7 -2.82 9.63 -1.71
N ASP A 8 -2.67 10.39 -0.64
CA ASP A 8 -1.87 10.03 0.53
C ASP A 8 -2.81 9.60 1.67
N ILE A 9 -2.31 8.79 2.60
CA ILE A 9 -3.06 8.49 3.82
C ILE A 9 -2.56 9.40 4.93
N TYR A 10 -3.35 10.41 5.26
CA TYR A 10 -3.04 11.35 6.32
C TYR A 10 -4.23 11.54 7.29
N PRO A 11 -4.00 11.50 8.61
CA PRO A 11 -2.74 11.18 9.29
C PRO A 11 -2.30 9.73 9.08
N ARG A 12 -1.01 9.47 9.30
CA ARG A 12 -0.44 8.11 9.20
C ARG A 12 -1.22 7.15 10.11
N LEU A 13 -1.64 6.00 9.58
CA LEU A 13 -2.32 4.97 10.36
C LEU A 13 -1.39 4.43 11.44
N ASP A 14 -1.94 4.23 12.64
CA ASP A 14 -1.21 3.72 13.79
C ASP A 14 -1.48 2.23 14.00
N PRO A 15 -0.48 1.35 13.88
CA PRO A 15 -0.69 -0.10 14.01
C PRO A 15 -0.95 -0.51 15.46
N ALA A 16 -0.72 0.37 16.44
CA ALA A 16 -1.11 0.12 17.83
C ALA A 16 -2.60 0.42 18.08
N LYS A 17 -3.28 1.14 17.18
CA LYS A 17 -4.70 1.44 17.30
C LYS A 17 -5.54 0.38 16.61
N GLU A 18 -6.32 -0.35 17.40
CA GLU A 18 -7.28 -1.33 16.89
C GLU A 18 -8.31 -0.72 15.93
N THR A 19 -8.68 0.56 16.11
CA THR A 19 -9.57 1.28 15.19
C THR A 19 -8.97 1.43 13.80
N ASP A 20 -7.70 1.79 13.71
CA ASP A 20 -7.01 2.03 12.44
C ASP A 20 -6.76 0.69 11.73
N LYS A 21 -6.38 -0.34 12.48
CA LYS A 21 -6.24 -1.71 11.94
C LYS A 21 -7.55 -2.28 11.44
N ARG A 22 -8.66 -2.06 12.16
CA ARG A 22 -10.00 -2.49 11.74
C ARG A 22 -10.44 -1.73 10.48
N ALA A 23 -10.36 -0.40 10.48
CA ALA A 23 -10.70 0.41 9.31
C ALA A 23 -9.85 0.03 8.09
N TYR A 24 -8.55 -0.24 8.29
CA TYR A 24 -7.67 -0.71 7.22
C TYR A 24 -8.06 -2.10 6.72
N ARG A 25 -8.42 -3.03 7.61
CA ARG A 25 -8.92 -4.34 7.22
C ARG A 25 -10.21 -4.26 6.40
N GLU A 26 -11.17 -3.44 6.84
CA GLU A 26 -12.43 -3.22 6.12
C GLU A 26 -12.20 -2.54 4.76
N PHE A 27 -11.26 -1.59 4.70
CA PHE A 27 -10.79 -0.98 3.46
C PHE A 27 -10.21 -2.02 2.50
N LEU A 28 -9.31 -2.89 2.98
CA LEU A 28 -8.70 -3.95 2.16
C LEU A 28 -9.76 -4.92 1.65
N ASP A 29 -10.66 -5.37 2.51
CA ASP A 29 -11.75 -6.29 2.14
C ASP A 29 -12.62 -5.68 1.03
N GLU A 30 -13.01 -4.41 1.17
CA GLU A 30 -13.81 -3.73 0.16
C GLU A 30 -13.04 -3.54 -1.16
N VAL A 31 -11.76 -3.16 -1.11
CA VAL A 31 -10.91 -3.06 -2.31
C VAL A 31 -10.81 -4.42 -3.01
N ILE A 32 -10.50 -5.48 -2.28
CA ILE A 32 -10.39 -6.83 -2.83
C ILE A 32 -11.73 -7.26 -3.42
N ASN A 33 -12.83 -7.12 -2.69
CA ASN A 33 -14.14 -7.53 -3.18
C ASN A 33 -14.59 -6.74 -4.42
N THR A 34 -14.18 -5.48 -4.54
CA THR A 34 -14.49 -4.64 -5.71
C THR A 34 -13.67 -5.03 -6.94
N TYR A 35 -12.41 -5.43 -6.78
CA TYR A 35 -11.46 -5.57 -7.89
C TYR A 35 -10.91 -6.98 -8.13
N LYS A 36 -11.21 -7.97 -7.28
CA LYS A 36 -10.73 -9.36 -7.43
C LYS A 36 -11.10 -9.99 -8.77
N ASP A 37 -12.29 -9.66 -9.30
CA ASP A 37 -12.80 -10.17 -10.57
C ASP A 37 -12.61 -9.17 -11.72
N ALA A 38 -12.01 -8.00 -11.45
CA ALA A 38 -11.77 -6.98 -12.46
C ALA A 38 -10.65 -7.42 -13.41
N ASN A 39 -10.94 -7.33 -14.71
CA ASN A 39 -10.01 -7.64 -15.78
C ASN A 39 -9.86 -6.45 -16.71
N ASP A 40 -8.62 -6.13 -17.06
CA ASP A 40 -8.24 -5.05 -17.95
C ASP A 40 -7.17 -5.55 -18.91
N LYS A 41 -7.52 -5.55 -20.20
CA LYS A 41 -6.61 -5.97 -21.28
C LYS A 41 -5.49 -4.97 -21.53
N GLU A 42 -5.63 -3.73 -21.05
CA GLU A 42 -4.58 -2.71 -21.05
C GLU A 42 -3.77 -2.72 -19.74
N GLY A 43 -4.06 -3.66 -18.83
CA GLY A 43 -3.26 -3.92 -17.63
C GLY A 43 -1.91 -4.58 -17.94
N GLY A 44 -1.00 -4.52 -16.97
CA GLY A 44 0.36 -5.05 -17.06
C GLY A 44 0.48 -6.56 -16.83
N ARG A 45 -0.64 -7.29 -16.70
CA ARG A 45 -0.67 -8.74 -16.44
C ARG A 45 -1.26 -9.46 -17.66
N GLU A 46 -0.64 -10.57 -18.08
CA GLU A 46 -1.04 -11.30 -19.29
C GLU A 46 -2.42 -11.98 -19.18
N ASP A 47 -2.83 -12.35 -17.97
CA ASP A 47 -4.17 -12.85 -17.67
C ASP A 47 -5.21 -11.72 -17.55
N GLY A 48 -4.79 -10.46 -17.73
CA GLY A 48 -5.62 -9.27 -17.66
C GLY A 48 -6.10 -8.93 -16.24
N LYS A 49 -5.73 -9.69 -15.20
CA LYS A 49 -6.20 -9.41 -13.85
C LYS A 49 -5.64 -8.07 -13.35
N VAL A 50 -6.54 -7.20 -12.89
CA VAL A 50 -6.16 -5.89 -12.35
C VAL A 50 -5.55 -6.01 -10.97
N LEU A 51 -5.95 -7.00 -10.17
CA LEU A 51 -5.48 -7.17 -8.81
C LEU A 51 -4.53 -8.38 -8.70
N GLN A 52 -3.38 -8.17 -8.08
CA GLN A 52 -2.50 -9.24 -7.61
C GLN A 52 -2.55 -9.29 -6.08
N LEU A 53 -3.03 -10.40 -5.56
CA LEU A 53 -3.08 -10.68 -4.13
C LEU A 53 -1.78 -11.39 -3.68
N PRO A 54 -1.42 -11.29 -2.39
CA PRO A 54 -0.24 -11.99 -1.86
C PRO A 54 -0.32 -13.52 -1.98
N GLU A 55 -1.53 -14.07 -2.12
CA GLU A 55 -1.80 -15.51 -2.25
C GLU A 55 -1.79 -16.01 -3.71
N ASP A 56 -1.75 -15.10 -4.71
CA ASP A 56 -1.75 -15.50 -6.12
C ASP A 56 -0.49 -16.33 -6.45
N PRO A 57 -0.65 -17.52 -7.08
CA PRO A 57 0.49 -18.30 -7.56
C PRO A 57 1.19 -17.53 -8.67
N GLY A 58 2.50 -17.28 -8.50
CA GLY A 58 3.32 -16.52 -9.47
C GLY A 58 3.79 -15.14 -9.00
N GLY A 59 3.38 -14.68 -7.81
CA GLY A 59 3.94 -13.48 -7.18
C GLY A 59 5.42 -13.67 -6.78
N ARG A 60 6.28 -12.66 -7.01
CA ARG A 60 7.63 -12.63 -6.39
C ARG A 60 7.49 -12.57 -4.87
N LEU A 61 8.54 -12.92 -4.11
CA LEU A 61 8.54 -12.81 -2.64
C LEU A 61 8.11 -11.42 -2.13
N SER A 62 8.50 -10.36 -2.85
CA SER A 62 8.05 -8.99 -2.57
C SER A 62 6.53 -8.81 -2.71
N SER A 63 5.87 -9.57 -3.59
CA SER A 63 4.43 -9.51 -3.82
C SER A 63 3.60 -10.07 -2.66
N LYS A 64 4.18 -10.89 -1.77
CA LYS A 64 3.45 -11.43 -0.61
C LYS A 64 3.12 -10.39 0.47
N LEU A 65 3.74 -9.21 0.41
CA LEU A 65 3.56 -8.15 1.39
C LEU A 65 2.54 -7.11 0.96
N TYR A 66 2.14 -7.12 -0.30
CA TYR A 66 1.33 -6.09 -0.90
C TYR A 66 0.16 -6.67 -1.67
N ILE A 67 -0.93 -5.92 -1.67
CA ILE A 67 -1.94 -5.99 -2.72
C ILE A 67 -1.50 -5.00 -3.79
N THR A 68 -1.29 -5.49 -5.01
CA THR A 68 -0.72 -4.70 -6.11
C THR A 68 -1.74 -4.60 -7.23
N PHE A 69 -2.00 -3.38 -7.69
CA PHE A 69 -2.83 -3.14 -8.86
C PHE A 69 -1.95 -3.23 -10.10
N MET A 70 -2.20 -4.18 -10.98
CA MET A 70 -1.42 -4.44 -12.20
C MET A 70 -1.79 -3.46 -13.34
N VAL A 71 -1.93 -2.17 -13.03
CA VAL A 71 -2.24 -1.10 -13.97
C VAL A 71 -1.29 0.06 -13.76
N GLY A 72 -1.00 0.84 -14.81
CA GLY A 72 -0.08 1.97 -14.71
C GLY A 72 1.31 1.57 -14.19
N GLU A 73 1.78 2.27 -13.17
CA GLU A 73 3.06 2.04 -12.48
C GLU A 73 2.93 1.10 -11.27
N TRP A 74 1.92 0.25 -11.29
CA TRP A 74 1.64 -0.77 -10.30
C TRP A 74 1.49 -0.25 -8.87
N PRO A 75 0.51 0.63 -8.62
CA PRO A 75 0.28 1.17 -7.29
C PRO A 75 -0.07 0.02 -6.33
N ARG A 76 0.44 0.10 -5.10
CA ARG A 76 0.42 -0.99 -4.14
C ARG A 76 0.11 -0.51 -2.74
N MET A 77 -0.43 -1.42 -1.94
CA MET A 77 -0.74 -1.19 -0.53
C MET A 77 -0.35 -2.41 0.30
N PRO A 78 0.09 -2.25 1.57
CA PRO A 78 0.35 -3.36 2.47
C PRO A 78 -0.83 -4.33 2.56
N ALA A 79 -0.57 -5.63 2.41
CA ALA A 79 -1.62 -6.65 2.47
C ALA A 79 -2.08 -6.99 3.89
N SER A 80 -1.34 -6.56 4.91
CA SER A 80 -1.62 -6.90 6.31
C SER A 80 -2.00 -5.66 7.12
N PRO A 81 -3.09 -5.72 7.92
CA PRO A 81 -3.49 -4.63 8.80
C PRO A 81 -2.47 -4.33 9.89
N GLU A 82 -1.64 -5.29 10.31
CA GLU A 82 -0.56 -5.04 11.27
C GLU A 82 0.55 -4.13 10.71
N ARG A 83 0.54 -3.89 9.39
CA ARG A 83 1.51 -3.07 8.66
C ARG A 83 0.82 -1.86 7.99
N CYS A 84 -0.36 -1.47 8.46
CA CYS A 84 -1.13 -0.35 7.90
C CYS A 84 -0.37 0.98 7.93
N ASN A 85 0.55 1.15 8.88
CA ASN A 85 1.42 2.32 9.00
C ASN A 85 2.41 2.47 7.83
N TYR A 86 2.62 1.45 7.01
CA TYR A 86 3.45 1.54 5.80
C TYR A 86 2.65 1.98 4.58
N PHE A 87 1.33 2.11 4.70
CA PHE A 87 0.48 2.62 3.63
C PHE A 87 0.47 4.15 3.63
N LEU A 88 1.44 4.75 2.93
CA LEU A 88 1.60 6.20 2.91
C LEU A 88 0.97 6.86 1.68
N ARG A 89 1.10 6.24 0.51
CA ARG A 89 0.65 6.77 -0.77
C ARG A 89 0.15 5.65 -1.68
N PHE A 90 -0.94 5.93 -2.38
CA PHE A 90 -1.42 5.12 -3.50
C PHE A 90 -1.52 6.00 -4.74
N SER A 91 -0.57 5.83 -5.67
CA SER A 91 -0.47 6.69 -6.84
C SER A 91 0.17 5.98 -8.02
N SER A 92 -0.20 6.42 -9.22
CA SER A 92 0.51 6.10 -10.47
C SER A 92 0.54 7.35 -11.33
N LYS A 93 1.61 7.50 -12.09
CA LYS A 93 1.67 8.48 -13.16
C LYS A 93 0.72 8.09 -14.28
N VAL A 94 -0.17 9.01 -14.65
CA VAL A 94 -1.12 8.88 -15.75
C VAL A 94 -0.55 9.64 -16.94
N SER A 95 -0.02 8.90 -17.92
CA SER A 95 0.69 9.45 -19.06
C SER A 95 0.56 8.56 -20.29
N GLY A 96 0.20 9.17 -21.43
CA GLY A 96 0.06 8.45 -22.70
C GLY A 96 -0.96 7.30 -22.60
N ARG A 97 -0.90 6.37 -23.56
CA ARG A 97 -1.84 5.24 -23.62
C ARG A 97 -1.57 4.16 -22.55
N LEU A 98 -0.30 3.98 -22.15
CA LEU A 98 0.13 2.85 -21.33
C LEU A 98 -0.34 2.94 -19.86
N THR A 99 -0.46 4.14 -19.30
CA THR A 99 -0.83 4.30 -17.88
C THR A 99 -2.15 5.04 -17.67
N GLN A 100 -2.87 5.34 -18.76
CA GLN A 100 -4.18 5.97 -18.70
C GLN A 100 -5.25 5.06 -18.09
N CYS A 101 -5.14 3.75 -18.28
CA CYS A 101 -6.03 2.76 -17.68
C CYS A 101 -6.02 2.80 -16.14
N ALA A 102 -4.95 3.32 -15.51
CA ALA A 102 -4.81 3.33 -14.05
C ALA A 102 -5.72 4.35 -13.35
N GLU A 103 -6.06 5.46 -14.02
CA GLU A 103 -6.84 6.55 -13.43
C GLU A 103 -8.19 6.13 -12.81
N PRO A 104 -9.07 5.38 -13.51
CA PRO A 104 -10.35 4.95 -12.94
C PRO A 104 -10.17 4.07 -11.69
N TYR A 105 -9.14 3.23 -11.64
CA TYR A 105 -8.85 2.38 -10.48
C TYR A 105 -8.37 3.21 -9.30
N ILE A 106 -7.44 4.14 -9.51
CA ILE A 106 -6.93 5.02 -8.45
C ILE A 106 -8.05 5.88 -7.86
N ARG A 107 -8.90 6.48 -8.72
CA ARG A 107 -10.06 7.24 -8.26
C ARG A 107 -11.06 6.36 -7.51
N GLY A 108 -11.23 5.11 -7.94
CA GLY A 108 -12.09 4.13 -7.26
C GLY A 108 -11.59 3.78 -5.87
N VAL A 109 -10.32 3.40 -5.74
CA VAL A 109 -9.68 3.11 -4.44
C VAL A 109 -9.72 4.34 -3.54
N HIS A 110 -9.48 5.55 -4.07
CA HIS A 110 -9.61 6.79 -3.29
C HIS A 110 -11.03 7.01 -2.74
N ARG A 111 -12.08 6.65 -3.48
CA ARG A 111 -13.47 6.71 -2.96
C ARG A 111 -13.71 5.69 -1.84
N ILE A 112 -13.07 4.52 -1.90
CA ILE A 112 -13.13 3.52 -0.82
C ILE A 112 -12.38 4.06 0.39
N ALA A 113 -11.14 4.53 0.22
CA ALA A 113 -10.32 5.10 1.28
C ALA A 113 -11.05 6.22 2.05
N ARG A 114 -11.73 7.14 1.35
CA ARG A 114 -12.50 8.21 1.99
C ARG A 114 -13.66 7.74 2.86
N ARG A 115 -14.24 6.57 2.58
CA ARG A 115 -15.32 6.00 3.39
C ARG A 115 -14.80 5.37 4.68
N HIS A 116 -13.57 4.84 4.66
CA HIS A 116 -12.97 4.15 5.81
C HIS A 116 -12.11 5.05 6.69
N PHE A 117 -11.29 5.92 6.09
CA PHE A 117 -10.35 6.80 6.82
C PHE A 117 -10.89 8.22 7.00
N GLY A 118 -12.05 8.52 6.39
CA GLY A 118 -12.67 9.84 6.44
C GLY A 118 -12.31 10.74 5.26
N SER A 119 -12.95 11.91 5.20
CA SER A 119 -12.73 12.89 4.15
C SER A 119 -11.45 13.69 4.45
N GLU A 120 -10.47 13.59 3.57
CA GLU A 120 -9.34 14.53 3.55
C GLU A 120 -9.80 15.94 3.19
N ASP A 121 -9.12 16.94 3.75
CA ASP A 121 -9.31 18.34 3.42
C ASP A 121 -8.96 18.57 1.93
N PRO A 122 -9.89 19.06 1.09
CA PRO A 122 -9.71 19.17 -0.35
C PRO A 122 -8.61 20.15 -0.77
N THR A 123 -8.03 20.91 0.16
CA THR A 123 -6.97 21.89 -0.09
C THR A 123 -5.55 21.31 -0.10
N LYS A 124 -5.36 20.06 0.34
CA LYS A 124 -4.04 19.39 0.42
C LYS A 124 -4.09 18.02 -0.24
N ARG A 125 -4.16 17.99 -1.57
CA ARG A 125 -4.53 16.78 -2.33
C ARG A 125 -3.39 15.81 -2.70
N SER A 126 -2.15 16.09 -2.33
CA SER A 126 -1.02 15.15 -2.43
C SER A 126 0.24 15.84 -1.92
N GLY A 127 1.23 15.04 -1.49
CA GLY A 127 2.54 15.55 -1.08
C GLY A 127 2.70 15.72 0.43
N TYR A 128 1.88 15.05 1.25
CA TYR A 128 2.14 14.97 2.69
C TYR A 128 3.45 14.24 2.99
N TYR A 129 3.73 13.24 2.17
CA TYR A 129 4.99 12.50 2.19
C TYR A 129 5.80 12.83 0.94
N ASN A 130 7.10 13.07 1.13
CA ASN A 130 8.03 13.09 0.02
C ASN A 130 8.28 11.65 -0.48
N TRP A 131 8.83 11.52 -1.69
CA TRP A 131 9.10 10.19 -2.26
C TRP A 131 10.10 9.37 -1.43
N SER A 132 11.06 10.01 -0.77
CA SER A 132 12.02 9.33 0.10
C SER A 132 11.31 8.62 1.26
N GLU A 133 10.34 9.28 1.91
CA GLU A 133 9.56 8.67 3.00
C GLU A 133 8.76 7.46 2.52
N VAL A 134 8.18 7.54 1.31
CA VAL A 134 7.44 6.43 0.69
C VAL A 134 8.38 5.27 0.38
N TYR A 135 9.55 5.53 -0.19
CA TYR A 135 10.55 4.50 -0.48
C TYR A 135 11.11 3.86 0.78
N GLU A 136 11.42 4.66 1.82
CA GLU A 136 11.88 4.15 3.10
C GLU A 136 10.83 3.24 3.77
N ALA A 137 9.55 3.61 3.70
CA ALA A 137 8.48 2.77 4.22
C ALA A 137 8.41 1.42 3.47
N ASP A 138 8.53 1.47 2.14
CA ASP A 138 8.55 0.27 1.29
C ASP A 138 9.76 -0.65 1.59
N GLU A 139 10.95 -0.07 1.75
CA GLU A 139 12.16 -0.82 2.10
C GLU A 139 12.08 -1.44 3.49
N LYS A 140 11.61 -0.68 4.49
CA LYS A 140 11.40 -1.19 5.86
C LYS A 140 10.40 -2.34 5.87
N LEU A 141 9.30 -2.24 5.12
CA LEU A 141 8.30 -3.30 5.03
C LEU A 141 8.87 -4.58 4.40
N LYS A 142 9.72 -4.46 3.38
CA LYS A 142 10.44 -5.57 2.78
C LYS A 142 11.47 -6.20 3.72
N ALA A 143 12.24 -5.40 4.45
CA ALA A 143 13.23 -5.88 5.42
C ALA A 143 12.59 -6.70 6.56
N LEU A 144 11.42 -6.28 7.04
CA LEU A 144 10.63 -7.02 8.03
C LEU A 144 10.11 -8.37 7.52
N ALA A 145 10.07 -8.61 6.22
CA ALA A 145 9.64 -9.87 5.63
C ALA A 145 10.79 -10.82 5.32
N SER A 146 11.99 -10.30 5.08
CA SER A 146 13.21 -11.09 4.88
C SER A 146 13.82 -11.58 6.19
N GLY A 147 13.17 -11.35 7.35
CA GLY A 147 13.67 -11.74 8.66
C GLY A 147 14.90 -10.94 9.12
N GLN A 148 15.17 -9.78 8.50
CA GLN A 148 16.16 -8.84 9.01
C GLN A 148 15.53 -7.98 10.10
N GLU A 149 15.15 -8.63 11.19
CA GLU A 149 15.07 -7.94 12.48
C GLU A 149 16.48 -7.41 12.77
N GLN A 150 16.60 -6.09 12.86
CA GLN A 150 17.82 -5.52 13.43
C GLN A 150 17.93 -6.04 14.87
N VAL A 151 18.89 -6.92 15.10
CA VAL A 151 19.49 -7.17 16.40
C VAL A 151 19.92 -5.81 16.95
N GLY A 152 19.12 -5.29 17.87
CA GLY A 152 19.28 -3.93 18.34
C GLY A 152 18.46 -3.64 19.59
N GLN A 153 18.71 -4.40 20.66
CA GLN A 153 18.52 -4.01 22.07
C GLN A 153 19.13 -5.11 22.95
N SER A 154 20.33 -4.90 23.48
CA SER A 154 20.58 -4.46 24.87
C SER A 154 19.90 -5.32 25.93
N ALA A 155 20.65 -6.29 26.49
CA ALA A 155 20.46 -6.79 27.86
C ALA A 155 21.65 -7.66 28.30
N ASN A 156 22.44 -7.13 29.23
CA ASN A 156 22.89 -7.77 30.49
C ASN A 156 24.14 -6.99 30.97
N GLY A 157 24.06 -6.13 31.99
CA GLY A 157 23.42 -6.45 33.26
C GLY A 157 24.25 -7.51 33.96
N GLY A 158 25.52 -7.19 34.24
CA GLY A 158 26.36 -8.01 35.11
C GLY A 158 25.97 -7.73 36.56
N GLU A 159 25.08 -8.57 37.07
CA GLU A 159 24.73 -8.69 38.48
C GLU A 159 25.95 -9.11 39.30
N GLY A 160 26.06 -8.58 40.52
CA GLY A 160 27.05 -8.98 41.51
C GLY A 160 26.65 -10.25 42.27
N GLN A 161 27.66 -10.98 42.73
CA GLN A 161 27.70 -12.02 43.79
C GLN A 161 29.16 -12.56 43.76
N LEU A 162 29.94 -12.70 44.83
CA LEU A 162 29.83 -12.60 46.29
C LEU A 162 31.19 -12.15 46.83
#